data_AF-A0A516GJK8-F1
#
_entry.id   AF-A0A516GJK8-F1
#
_cell.length_a   1.000
_cell.length_b   1.000
_cell.length_c   1.000
_cell.angle_alpha   90.00
_cell.angle_beta   90.00
_cell.angle_gamma   90.00
#
_symmetry.space_group_name_H-M   'P 1'
#
loop_
_entity.id
_entity.type
_entity.pdbx_description
1 polymer ?
#
loop_
_entity_poly.entity_id
_entity_poly.type
_entity_poly.pdbx_seq_one_letter_code
_entity_poly.pdbx_strand_id
1 'polypeptide(L)'
;MGHIFYLLLLILLFLTPFIVLYYHRWLNNWLKVSGLKLKTPDLITIFLFFTIYLFSSIAFGTSGFLIFIVIVALSAIGLITYYLRNEQMIEYVRFLRVWWRLTFLIGMVFYIICGIVAIITLSSH
;
A
#
# COMPACT_ATOMS: atom_id res chain seq x y z
N MET A 1 14.70 27.64 3.08
CA MET A 1 13.97 27.28 1.85
C MET A 1 13.92 25.78 1.58
N GLY A 2 14.99 25.00 1.83
CA GLY A 2 14.99 23.55 1.62
C GLY A 2 13.96 22.76 2.43
N HIS A 3 13.84 22.99 3.75
CA HIS A 3 12.90 22.24 4.62
C HIS A 3 11.44 22.33 4.15
N ILE A 4 10.97 23.53 3.81
CA ILE A 4 9.61 23.77 3.32
C ILE A 4 9.37 23.01 2.01
N PHE A 5 10.36 22.99 1.11
CA PHE A 5 10.27 22.26 -0.15
C PHE A 5 10.19 20.75 0.07
N TYR A 6 11.01 20.18 0.97
CA TYR A 6 10.93 18.75 1.33
C TYR A 6 9.58 18.38 1.95
N LEU A 7 9.05 19.23 2.83
CA LEU A 7 7.75 19.02 3.45
C LEU A 7 6.63 19.03 2.41
N LEU A 8 6.69 19.97 1.45
CA LEU A 8 5.73 20.04 0.33
C LEU A 8 5.79 18.79 -0.56
N LEU A 9 6.99 18.32 -0.89
CA LEU A 9 7.19 17.06 -1.63
C LEU A 9 6.63 15.85 -0.86
N LEU A 10 6.81 15.81 0.46
CA LEU A 10 6.36 14.72 1.30
C LEU A 10 4.83 14.69 1.38
N ILE A 11 4.17 15.85 1.47
CA ILE A 11 2.70 15.97 1.39
C ILE A 11 2.18 15.54 0.01
N LEU A 12 2.84 15.99 -1.07
CA LEU A 12 2.49 15.56 -2.43
C LEU A 12 2.60 14.04 -2.58
N LEU A 13 3.69 13.45 -2.10
CA LEU A 13 3.88 12.01 -2.09
C LEU A 13 2.77 11.33 -1.29
N PHE A 14 2.46 11.84 -0.08
CA PHE A 14 1.41 11.33 0.80
C PHE A 14 0.04 11.29 0.11
N LEU A 15 -0.31 12.34 -0.64
CA LEU A 15 -1.59 12.48 -1.35
C LEU A 15 -1.70 11.60 -2.61
N THR A 16 -0.57 11.19 -3.20
CA THR A 16 -0.53 10.43 -4.47
C THR A 16 -1.51 9.25 -4.53
N PRO A 17 -1.52 8.28 -3.60
CA PRO A 17 -2.43 7.13 -3.68
C PRO A 17 -3.90 7.56 -3.59
N PHE A 18 -4.23 8.62 -2.86
CA PHE A 18 -5.60 9.14 -2.78
C PHE A 18 -6.05 9.78 -4.09
N ILE A 19 -5.17 10.55 -4.73
CA ILE A 19 -5.43 11.15 -6.05
C ILE A 19 -5.64 10.03 -7.09
N VAL A 20 -4.78 9.01 -7.08
CA VAL A 20 -4.89 7.86 -8.00
C VAL A 20 -6.19 7.07 -7.75
N LEU A 21 -6.59 6.88 -6.50
CA LEU A 21 -7.87 6.26 -6.15
C LEU A 21 -9.07 7.10 -6.60
N TYR A 22 -8.99 8.43 -6.51
CA TYR A 22 -10.05 9.31 -6.99
C TYR A 22 -10.29 9.12 -8.49
N TYR A 23 -9.21 9.06 -9.29
CA TYR A 23 -9.28 8.84 -10.74
C TYR A 23 -9.33 7.37 -11.17
N HIS A 24 -9.65 6.43 -10.26
CA HIS A 24 -9.60 4.99 -10.56
C HIS A 24 -10.45 4.58 -11.78
N ARG A 25 -11.59 5.22 -12.03
CA ARG A 25 -12.46 4.87 -13.17
C ARG A 25 -11.78 5.16 -14.51
N TRP A 26 -11.19 6.34 -14.63
CA TRP A 26 -10.45 6.75 -15.82
C TRP A 26 -9.23 5.87 -16.03
N LEU A 27 -8.47 5.62 -14.96
CA LEU A 27 -7.23 4.85 -15.01
C LEU A 27 -7.49 3.36 -15.34
N ASN A 28 -8.54 2.76 -14.77
CA ASN A 28 -8.94 1.39 -15.12
C ASN A 28 -9.39 1.27 -16.58
N ASN A 29 -10.09 2.28 -17.12
CA ASN A 29 -10.50 2.26 -18.52
C ASN A 29 -9.29 2.36 -19.45
N TRP A 30 -8.32 3.21 -19.12
CA TRP A 30 -7.07 3.33 -19.88
C TRP A 30 -6.23 2.05 -19.84
N LEU A 31 -6.14 1.39 -18.67
CA LEU A 31 -5.45 0.10 -18.54
C LEU A 31 -6.11 -1.00 -19.38
N LYS A 32 -7.45 -1.04 -19.40
CA LYS A 32 -8.20 -1.97 -20.25
C LYS A 32 -7.91 -1.75 -21.73
N VAL A 33 -7.89 -0.50 -22.19
CA VAL A 33 -7.54 -0.14 -23.57
C VAL A 33 -6.11 -0.56 -23.91
N SER A 34 -5.20 -0.48 -22.93
CA SER A 34 -3.80 -0.89 -23.06
C SER A 34 -3.59 -2.42 -22.99
N GLY A 35 -4.66 -3.22 -22.85
CA GLY A 35 -4.60 -4.68 -22.75
C GLY A 35 -4.12 -5.23 -21.41
N LEU A 36 -3.86 -4.35 -20.42
CA LEU A 36 -3.44 -4.77 -19.07
C LEU A 36 -4.66 -5.13 -18.22
N LYS A 37 -4.70 -6.37 -17.72
CA LYS A 37 -5.76 -6.86 -16.81
C LYS A 37 -5.59 -6.39 -15.35
N LEU A 38 -4.70 -5.43 -15.10
CA LEU A 38 -4.43 -4.88 -13.78
C LEU A 38 -5.53 -3.89 -13.38
N LYS A 39 -5.91 -3.88 -12.10
CA LYS A 39 -6.80 -2.86 -11.54
C LYS A 39 -5.99 -1.80 -10.82
N THR A 40 -6.55 -0.59 -10.70
CA THR A 40 -5.92 0.54 -9.98
C THR A 40 -5.33 0.18 -8.62
N PRO A 41 -6.00 -0.60 -7.74
CA PRO A 41 -5.40 -0.91 -6.44
C PRO A 41 -4.16 -1.79 -6.57
N ASP A 42 -4.00 -2.56 -7.64
CA ASP A 42 -2.83 -3.41 -7.85
C ASP A 42 -1.57 -2.56 -8.13
N LEU A 43 -1.74 -1.47 -8.89
CA LEU A 43 -0.69 -0.47 -9.11
C LEU A 43 -0.35 0.30 -7.84
N ILE A 44 -1.37 0.69 -7.08
CA ILE A 44 -1.16 1.41 -5.82
C ILE A 44 -0.45 0.52 -4.81
N THR A 45 -0.76 -0.77 -4.73
CA THR A 45 -0.04 -1.70 -3.84
C THR A 45 1.47 -1.64 -4.09
N ILE A 46 1.91 -1.71 -5.35
CA ILE A 46 3.35 -1.62 -5.68
C ILE A 46 3.94 -0.30 -5.18
N PHE A 47 3.26 0.82 -5.43
CA PHE A 47 3.67 2.13 -4.94
C PHE A 47 3.74 2.18 -3.40
N LEU A 48 2.79 1.57 -2.70
CA LEU A 48 2.74 1.48 -1.24
C LEU A 48 3.95 0.74 -0.69
N PHE A 49 4.40 -0.36 -1.31
CA PHE A 49 5.60 -1.07 -0.87
C PHE A 49 6.83 -0.14 -0.83
N PHE A 50 7.05 0.64 -1.89
CA PHE A 50 8.19 1.57 -1.96
C PHE A 50 8.05 2.74 -0.97
N THR A 51 6.86 3.33 -0.89
CA THR A 51 6.66 4.52 -0.07
C THR A 51 6.58 4.23 1.42
N ILE A 52 6.13 3.04 1.83
CA ILE A 52 6.22 2.59 3.23
C ILE A 52 7.67 2.52 3.68
N TYR A 53 8.59 2.04 2.84
CA TYR A 53 10.02 2.05 3.17
C TYR A 53 10.54 3.48 3.43
N LEU A 54 10.18 4.44 2.57
CA LEU A 54 10.60 5.84 2.72
C LEU A 54 9.97 6.49 3.95
N PHE A 55 8.65 6.42 4.11
CA PHE A 55 7.97 7.07 5.24
C PHE A 55 8.34 6.48 6.58
N SER A 56 8.50 5.15 6.68
CA SER A 56 8.92 4.54 7.95
C SER A 56 10.34 4.95 8.35
N SER A 57 11.26 5.07 7.37
CA SER A 57 12.62 5.53 7.63
C SER A 57 12.66 6.98 8.13
N ILE A 58 11.79 7.84 7.60
CA ILE A 58 11.66 9.24 8.06
C ILE A 58 10.94 9.33 9.41
N ALA A 59 9.92 8.51 9.63
CA ALA A 59 9.10 8.53 10.85
C ALA A 59 9.84 7.96 12.07
N PHE A 60 10.57 6.86 11.92
CA PHE A 60 11.13 6.08 13.02
C PHE A 60 12.65 5.97 12.99
N GLY A 61 13.32 6.58 12.00
CA GLY A 61 14.77 6.45 11.79
C GLY A 61 15.21 5.04 11.34
N THR A 62 14.27 4.12 11.12
CA THR A 62 14.51 2.73 10.72
C THR A 62 13.46 2.26 9.72
N SER A 63 13.80 1.28 8.89
CA SER A 63 12.86 0.79 7.86
C SER A 63 11.80 -0.14 8.47
N GLY A 64 10.56 0.32 8.54
CA GLY A 64 9.37 -0.47 8.93
C GLY A 64 8.92 -1.47 7.86
N PHE A 65 9.62 -1.51 6.72
CA PHE A 65 9.29 -2.37 5.58
C PHE A 65 9.28 -3.87 5.92
N LEU A 66 10.24 -4.34 6.74
CA LEU A 66 10.26 -5.74 7.17
C LEU A 66 9.04 -6.10 8.01
N ILE A 67 8.64 -5.21 8.93
CA ILE A 67 7.42 -5.39 9.74
C ILE A 67 6.20 -5.48 8.83
N PHE A 68 6.11 -4.59 7.83
CA PHE A 68 5.04 -4.62 6.85
C PHE A 68 4.98 -5.96 6.08
N ILE A 69 6.12 -6.48 5.61
CA ILE A 69 6.17 -7.80 4.94
C ILE A 69 5.69 -8.91 5.87
N VAL A 70 6.10 -8.90 7.14
CA VAL A 70 5.67 -9.91 8.12
C VAL A 70 4.15 -9.88 8.29
N ILE A 71 3.54 -8.70 8.40
CA ILE A 71 2.08 -8.57 8.53
C ILE A 71 1.38 -9.08 7.25
N VAL A 72 1.92 -8.78 6.07
CA VAL A 72 1.39 -9.26 4.79
C VAL A 72 1.50 -10.79 4.65
N ALA A 73 2.59 -11.38 5.16
CA ALA A 73 2.75 -12.84 5.19
C ALA A 73 1.79 -13.50 6.20
N LEU A 74 1.62 -12.91 7.39
CA LEU A 74 0.66 -13.37 8.39
C LEU A 74 -0.77 -13.33 7.86
N SER A 75 -1.13 -12.31 7.08
CA SER A 75 -2.46 -12.25 6.44
C SER A 75 -2.66 -13.38 5.43
N ALA A 76 -1.61 -13.79 4.71
CA ALA A 76 -1.65 -14.95 3.82
C ALA A 76 -1.96 -16.23 4.62
N ILE A 77 -1.23 -16.46 5.71
CA ILE A 77 -1.42 -17.63 6.59
C ILE A 77 -2.82 -17.65 7.19
N GLY A 78 -3.31 -16.50 7.67
CA GLY A 78 -4.66 -16.36 8.19
C GLY A 78 -5.72 -16.72 7.15
N LEU A 79 -5.53 -16.26 5.91
CA LEU A 79 -6.45 -16.54 4.81
C LEU A 79 -6.42 -18.03 4.41
N ILE A 80 -5.23 -18.66 4.34
CA ILE A 80 -5.10 -20.10 4.06
C ILE A 80 -5.84 -20.91 5.12
N THR A 81 -5.62 -20.58 6.40
CA THR A 81 -6.28 -21.26 7.53
C THR A 81 -7.80 -21.12 7.44
N TYR A 82 -8.30 -19.94 7.05
CA TYR A 82 -9.72 -19.70 6.83
C TYR A 82 -10.29 -20.57 5.70
N TYR A 83 -9.63 -20.63 4.54
CA TYR A 83 -10.08 -21.44 3.41
C TYR A 83 -10.07 -22.93 3.72
N LEU A 84 -9.02 -23.44 4.39
CA LEU A 84 -8.93 -24.83 4.81
C LEU A 84 -10.08 -25.21 5.76
N ARG A 85 -10.46 -24.31 6.66
CA ARG A 85 -11.55 -24.55 7.61
C ARG A 85 -12.93 -24.52 6.95
N ASN A 86 -13.18 -23.58 6.03
CA ASN A 86 -14.53 -23.29 5.55
C ASN A 86 -14.86 -23.87 4.17
N GLU A 87 -13.93 -23.82 3.20
CA GLU A 87 -14.23 -24.16 1.80
C GLU A 87 -13.64 -25.52 1.37
N GLN A 88 -12.79 -26.15 2.21
CA GLN A 88 -12.14 -27.47 2.01
C GLN A 88 -11.29 -27.63 0.73
N MET A 89 -11.37 -26.71 -0.21
CA MET A 89 -10.58 -26.62 -1.44
C MET A 89 -10.06 -25.19 -1.60
N ILE A 90 -8.79 -25.05 -1.96
CA ILE A 90 -8.17 -23.75 -2.19
C ILE A 90 -8.10 -23.49 -3.69
N GLU A 91 -8.97 -22.62 -4.20
CA GLU A 91 -8.79 -22.05 -5.53
C GLU A 91 -7.70 -20.99 -5.51
N TYR A 92 -6.50 -21.33 -5.99
CA TYR A 92 -5.32 -20.46 -5.95
C TYR A 92 -5.56 -19.06 -6.55
N VAL A 93 -6.30 -18.96 -7.64
CA VAL A 93 -6.59 -17.68 -8.31
C VAL A 93 -7.48 -16.79 -7.44
N ARG A 94 -8.49 -17.37 -6.78
CA ARG A 94 -9.38 -16.64 -5.88
C ARG A 94 -8.63 -16.24 -4.61
N PHE A 95 -7.85 -17.15 -4.04
CA PHE A 95 -6.97 -16.90 -2.90
C PHE A 95 -6.03 -15.72 -3.17
N LEU A 96 -5.23 -15.77 -4.23
CA LEU A 96 -4.27 -14.72 -4.57
C LEU A 96 -4.97 -13.38 -4.79
N ARG A 97 -6.14 -13.38 -5.44
CA ARG A 97 -6.92 -12.16 -5.65
C ARG A 97 -7.38 -11.54 -4.33
N VAL A 98 -7.91 -12.34 -3.41
CA VAL A 98 -8.39 -11.85 -2.11
C VAL A 98 -7.24 -11.40 -1.23
N TRP A 99 -6.19 -12.22 -1.12
CA TRP A 99 -4.99 -11.89 -0.38
C TRP A 99 -4.35 -10.60 -0.90
N TRP A 100 -4.23 -10.43 -2.22
CA TRP A 100 -3.68 -9.20 -2.80
C TRP A 100 -4.50 -7.94 -2.47
N ARG A 101 -5.83 -8.06 -2.38
CA ARG A 101 -6.70 -6.96 -1.94
C ARG A 101 -6.54 -6.66 -0.45
N LEU A 102 -6.31 -7.67 0.38
CA LEU A 102 -5.96 -7.47 1.78
C LEU A 102 -4.60 -6.81 1.93
N THR A 103 -3.59 -7.21 1.15
CA THR A 103 -2.27 -6.57 1.11
C THR A 103 -2.37 -5.10 0.78
N PHE A 104 -3.21 -4.73 -0.21
CA PHE A 104 -3.52 -3.33 -0.51
C PHE A 104 -4.09 -2.59 0.71
N LEU A 105 -5.07 -3.19 1.39
CA LEU A 105 -5.76 -2.56 2.53
C LEU A 105 -4.83 -2.39 3.73
N ILE A 106 -4.06 -3.43 4.08
CA ILE A 106 -3.02 -3.38 5.12
C ILE A 106 -1.97 -2.32 4.75
N GLY A 107 -1.52 -2.30 3.50
CA GLY A 107 -0.57 -1.32 2.99
C GLY A 107 -1.06 0.11 3.12
N MET A 108 -2.32 0.37 2.78
CA MET A 108 -2.93 1.70 2.94
C MET A 108 -2.94 2.14 4.41
N VAL A 109 -3.33 1.26 5.33
CA VAL A 109 -3.33 1.59 6.77
C VAL A 109 -1.91 1.90 7.25
N PHE A 110 -0.95 1.04 6.92
CA PHE A 110 0.44 1.21 7.34
C PHE A 110 1.06 2.49 6.77
N TYR A 111 0.77 2.77 5.50
CA TYR A 111 1.17 3.99 4.81
C TYR A 111 0.59 5.25 5.43
N ILE A 112 -0.70 5.24 5.79
CA ILE A 112 -1.35 6.39 6.45
C ILE A 112 -0.67 6.68 7.79
N ILE A 113 -0.45 5.65 8.60
CA ILE A 113 0.21 5.79 9.90
C ILE A 113 1.63 6.34 9.72
N CYS A 114 2.45 5.70 8.88
CA CYS A 114 3.84 6.13 8.65
C CYS A 114 3.91 7.53 8.03
N GLY A 115 3.03 7.84 7.09
CA GLY A 115 2.99 9.14 6.42
C GLY A 115 2.63 10.28 7.39
N ILE A 116 1.61 10.09 8.23
CA ILE A 116 1.25 11.09 9.26
C ILE A 116 2.41 11.31 10.23
N VAL A 117 3.01 10.24 10.75
CA VAL A 117 4.14 10.36 11.67
C VAL A 117 5.33 11.03 10.99
N ALA A 118 5.66 10.68 9.75
CA ALA A 118 6.74 11.30 8.98
C ALA A 118 6.53 12.80 8.74
N ILE A 119 5.30 13.24 8.48
CA ILE A 119 4.96 14.66 8.32
C ILE A 119 5.15 15.39 9.66
N ILE A 120 4.69 14.80 10.77
CA ILE A 120 4.82 15.40 12.11
C ILE A 120 6.29 15.51 12.51
N THR A 121 7.08 14.44 12.35
CA THR A 121 8.50 14.44 12.73
C THR A 121 9.28 15.47 11.93
N LEU A 122 9.02 15.58 10.63
CA LEU A 122 9.69 16.59 9.79
C LEU A 122 9.21 18.02 10.09
N SER A 123 7.97 18.21 10.52
CA SER A 123 7.44 19.53 10.91
C SER A 123 7.98 20.02 12.26
N SER A 124 8.43 19.11 13.13
CA SER A 124 9.02 19.46 14.44
C SER A 124 10.49 19.85 14.38
N HIS A 125 11.13 19.73 13.21
CA HIS A 125 12.53 20.07 12.96
C HIS A 125 12.64 21.28 12.01
#